data_AF-A0A1U8DGW4-F1
#
_entry.id   AF-A0A1U8DGW4-F1
#
_cell.length_a   1.000
_cell.length_b   1.000
_cell.length_c   1.000
_cell.angle_alpha   90.00
_cell.angle_beta   90.00
_cell.angle_gamma   90.00
#
_symmetry.space_group_name_H-M   'P 1'
#
loop_
_entity.id
_entity.type
_entity.pdbx_description
1 polymer ?
#
loop_
_entity_poly.entity_id
_entity_poly.type
_entity_poly.pdbx_seq_one_letter_code
_entity_poly.pdbx_strand_id
1 'polypeptide(L)'
;MDKLMESVLCVDYTDEPRIRKIIQQAIDSGEVPSYKAFIKEARQKMNARKRRAEEEAKEAEKSRKELGLGEGEDDLKALIQTKNQNRKKDMDNFLAQLEAKYGNKSKKGGKKTVLKKGKK
;
A
#
# COMPACT_ATOMS: atom_id res chain seq x y z
N MET A 1 23.62 -11.92 9.36
CA MET A 1 23.26 -11.19 8.15
C MET A 1 21.99 -10.36 8.31
N ASP A 2 20.95 -10.85 9.00
CA ASP A 2 19.64 -10.16 9.14
C ASP A 2 19.72 -8.63 9.35
N LYS A 3 20.35 -8.17 10.44
CA LYS A 3 20.49 -6.73 10.74
C LYS A 3 21.29 -5.95 9.69
N LEU A 4 22.26 -6.60 9.03
CA LEU A 4 23.07 -5.96 7.99
C LEU A 4 22.23 -5.72 6.73
N MET A 5 21.44 -6.73 6.33
CA MET A 5 20.57 -6.61 5.16
C MET A 5 19.45 -5.57 5.38
N GLU A 6 19.00 -5.40 6.62
CA GLU A 6 17.99 -4.40 6.98
C GLU A 6 18.57 -2.98 7.08
N SER A 7 19.83 -2.83 7.53
CA SER A 7 20.45 -1.52 7.71
C SER A 7 21.06 -0.93 6.44
N VAL A 8 21.45 -1.78 5.49
CA VAL A 8 22.09 -1.32 4.24
C VAL A 8 21.00 -0.88 3.27
N LEU A 9 21.13 0.37 2.81
CA LEU A 9 20.16 1.00 1.92
C LEU A 9 20.06 0.27 0.57
N CYS A 10 18.83 0.10 0.09
CA CYS A 10 18.52 -0.46 -1.24
C CYS A 10 19.07 -1.87 -1.49
N VAL A 11 19.25 -2.66 -0.43
CA VAL A 11 19.72 -4.05 -0.55
C VAL A 11 18.56 -5.01 -0.64
N ASP A 12 18.68 -5.99 -1.55
CA ASP A 12 17.75 -7.10 -1.66
C ASP A 12 18.40 -8.43 -1.23
N TYR A 13 17.64 -9.53 -1.28
CA TYR A 13 18.18 -10.85 -0.96
C TYR A 13 19.21 -11.35 -2.00
N THR A 14 19.23 -10.80 -3.21
CA THR A 14 20.15 -11.20 -4.29
C THR A 14 21.54 -10.61 -4.10
N ASP A 15 21.64 -9.48 -3.39
CA ASP A 15 22.88 -8.82 -3.00
C ASP A 15 23.62 -9.54 -1.87
N GLU A 16 22.95 -10.42 -1.12
CA GLU A 16 23.52 -11.09 0.05
C GLU A 16 24.89 -11.77 -0.22
N PRO A 17 25.08 -12.52 -1.33
CA PRO A 17 26.36 -13.15 -1.64
C PRO A 17 27.49 -12.13 -1.84
N ARG A 18 27.20 -10.97 -2.46
CA ARG A 18 28.16 -9.89 -2.67
C ARG A 18 28.56 -9.26 -1.34
N ILE A 19 27.59 -8.93 -0.50
CA ILE A 19 27.83 -8.34 0.82
C ILE A 19 28.62 -9.29 1.72
N ARG A 20 28.27 -10.58 1.73
CA ARG A 20 28.99 -11.61 2.47
C ARG A 20 30.45 -11.71 2.02
N LYS A 21 30.72 -11.62 0.71
CA LYS A 21 32.08 -11.64 0.17
C LYS A 21 32.91 -10.45 0.67
N ILE A 22 32.33 -9.25 0.64
CA ILE A 22 33.00 -8.03 1.12
C ILE A 22 33.34 -8.15 2.62
N ILE A 23 32.39 -8.61 3.44
CA ILE A 23 32.62 -8.79 4.88
C ILE A 23 33.69 -9.85 5.13
N GLN A 24 33.68 -10.94 4.37
CA GLN A 24 34.70 -11.98 4.52
C GLN A 24 36.10 -11.44 4.20
N GLN A 25 36.23 -10.67 3.12
CA GLN A 25 37.50 -10.02 2.76
C GLN A 25 37.99 -9.07 3.87
N ALA A 26 37.09 -8.32 4.49
CA ALA A 26 37.45 -7.40 5.59
C ALA A 26 37.80 -8.15 6.91
N ILE A 27 37.25 -9.35 7.12
CA ILE A 27 37.67 -10.23 8.22
C ILE A 27 39.06 -10.81 7.93
N ASP A 28 39.28 -11.26 6.70
CA ASP A 28 40.55 -11.87 6.28
C ASP A 28 41.69 -10.83 6.28
N SER A 29 41.41 -9.56 5.97
CA SER A 29 42.37 -8.46 6.08
C SER A 29 42.59 -7.97 7.51
N GLY A 30 41.75 -8.39 8.46
CA GLY A 30 41.82 -7.99 9.87
C GLY A 30 41.25 -6.60 10.18
N GLU A 31 40.61 -5.94 9.21
CA GLU A 31 39.96 -4.64 9.39
C GLU A 31 38.76 -4.71 10.35
N VAL A 32 38.06 -5.85 10.36
CA VAL A 32 36.92 -6.09 11.25
C VAL A 32 37.05 -7.41 12.00
N PRO A 33 36.62 -7.46 13.27
CA PRO A 33 36.69 -8.67 14.06
C PRO A 33 35.75 -9.75 13.54
N SER A 34 36.21 -11.00 13.62
CA SER A 34 35.40 -12.15 13.25
C SER A 34 34.35 -12.46 14.32
N TYR A 35 33.08 -12.57 13.95
CA TYR A 35 32.00 -12.92 14.86
C TYR A 35 31.43 -14.31 14.54
N LYS A 36 31.23 -15.14 15.57
CA LYS A 36 30.67 -16.50 15.45
C LYS A 36 29.32 -16.52 14.73
N ALA A 37 28.49 -15.49 14.95
CA ALA A 37 27.18 -15.36 14.32
C ALA A 37 27.24 -15.21 12.78
N PHE A 38 28.32 -14.64 12.25
CA PHE A 38 28.54 -14.49 10.81
C PHE A 38 29.15 -15.76 10.20
N ILE A 39 30.21 -16.30 10.84
CA ILE A 39 30.93 -17.47 10.36
C ILE A 39 30.04 -18.71 10.36
N LYS A 40 29.28 -18.95 11.43
CA LYS A 40 28.44 -20.14 11.61
C LYS A 40 26.99 -19.91 11.21
N GLU A 41 26.73 -18.98 10.31
CA GLU A 41 25.35 -18.74 9.87
C GLU A 41 24.80 -19.97 9.13
N ALA A 42 23.64 -20.46 9.58
CA ALA A 42 22.97 -21.59 8.95
C ALA A 42 22.39 -21.20 7.59
N ARG A 43 22.54 -22.09 6.59
CA ARG A 43 21.94 -21.94 5.26
C ARG A 43 20.42 -21.73 5.31
N GLN A 44 19.76 -22.29 6.31
CA GLN A 44 18.32 -22.09 6.56
C GLN A 44 17.95 -20.62 6.72
N LYS A 45 18.80 -19.80 7.36
CA LYS A 45 18.53 -18.35 7.52
C LYS A 45 18.56 -17.62 6.17
N MET A 46 19.51 -17.99 5.31
CA MET A 46 19.60 -17.44 3.96
C MET A 46 18.35 -17.80 3.13
N ASN A 47 17.94 -19.06 3.17
CA ASN A 47 16.73 -19.52 2.50
C ASN A 47 15.47 -18.85 3.07
N ALA A 48 15.40 -18.63 4.38
CA ALA A 48 14.29 -17.95 5.02
C ALA A 48 14.16 -16.49 4.56
N ARG A 49 15.28 -15.78 4.36
CA ARG A 49 15.29 -14.42 3.80
C ARG A 49 14.78 -14.40 2.36
N LYS A 50 15.28 -15.30 1.52
CA LYS A 50 14.78 -15.47 0.14
C LYS A 50 13.27 -15.73 0.11
N ARG A 51 12.79 -16.67 0.92
CA ARG A 51 11.36 -17.00 0.99
C ARG A 51 10.51 -15.81 1.42
N ARG A 52 10.96 -15.03 2.41
CA ARG A 52 10.25 -13.83 2.86
C ARG A 52 10.10 -12.81 1.74
N ALA A 53 11.19 -12.52 1.02
CA ALA A 53 11.15 -11.61 -0.12
C ALA A 53 10.22 -12.11 -1.23
N GLU A 54 10.18 -13.42 -1.50
CA GLU A 54 9.25 -14.03 -2.47
C GLU A 54 7.79 -13.98 -2.00
N GLU A 55 7.53 -14.16 -0.70
CA GLU A 55 6.19 -14.05 -0.10
C GLU A 55 5.67 -12.61 -0.19
N GLU A 56 6.50 -11.62 0.16
CA GLU A 56 6.17 -10.19 0.05
C GLU A 56 5.91 -9.79 -1.41
N ALA A 57 6.72 -10.28 -2.37
CA ALA A 57 6.50 -10.03 -3.79
C ALA A 57 5.16 -10.61 -4.28
N LYS A 58 4.80 -11.82 -3.84
CA LYS A 58 3.50 -12.45 -4.17
C LYS A 58 2.33 -11.70 -3.55
N GLU A 59 2.47 -11.22 -2.32
CA GLU A 59 1.45 -10.40 -1.67
C GLU A 59 1.25 -9.08 -2.41
N ALA A 60 2.34 -8.40 -2.78
CA ALA A 60 2.28 -7.18 -3.57
C ALA A 60 1.60 -7.40 -4.93
N GLU A 61 1.88 -8.52 -5.61
CA GLU A 61 1.22 -8.88 -6.88
C GLU A 61 -0.29 -9.12 -6.69
N LYS A 62 -0.70 -9.78 -5.60
CA LYS A 62 -2.13 -9.98 -5.27
C LYS A 62 -2.81 -8.65 -5.00
N SER A 63 -2.24 -7.79 -4.17
CA SER A 63 -2.78 -6.46 -3.89
C SER A 63 -2.88 -5.62 -5.17
N ARG A 64 -1.89 -5.70 -6.07
CA ARG A 64 -1.93 -5.06 -7.39
C ARG A 64 -3.15 -5.52 -8.20
N LYS A 65 -3.40 -6.84 -8.25
CA LYS A 65 -4.57 -7.42 -8.94
C LYS A 65 -5.89 -7.02 -8.30
N GLU A 66 -5.99 -7.02 -6.98
CA GLU A 66 -7.19 -6.58 -6.24
C GLU A 66 -7.53 -5.11 -6.51
N LEU A 67 -6.51 -4.27 -6.65
CA LEU A 67 -6.66 -2.87 -7.03
C LEU A 67 -7.00 -2.68 -8.52
N GLY A 68 -7.06 -3.77 -9.31
CA GLY A 68 -7.36 -3.73 -10.74
C GLY A 68 -6.28 -3.07 -11.59
N LEU A 69 -5.04 -3.03 -11.09
CA LEU A 69 -3.91 -2.40 -11.76
C LEU A 69 -3.24 -3.38 -12.71
N GLY A 70 -2.88 -2.89 -13.90
CA GLY A 70 -2.09 -3.61 -14.88
C GLY A 70 -0.59 -3.55 -14.58
N GLU A 71 0.21 -3.60 -15.66
CA GLU A 71 1.66 -3.37 -15.63
C GLU A 71 2.04 -2.05 -16.33
N GLY A 72 1.07 -1.16 -16.55
CA GLY A 72 1.22 0.01 -17.41
C GLY A 72 1.47 1.30 -16.61
N GLU A 73 2.10 2.27 -17.26
CA GLU A 73 2.34 3.60 -16.64
C GLU A 73 1.04 4.35 -16.32
N ASP A 74 -0.06 4.01 -16.99
CA ASP A 74 -1.39 4.59 -16.74
C ASP A 74 -2.02 4.14 -15.40
N ASP A 75 -1.51 3.09 -14.75
CA ASP A 75 -2.04 2.58 -13.48
C ASP A 75 -1.91 3.61 -12.36
N LEU A 76 -0.78 4.33 -12.31
CA LEU A 76 -0.56 5.38 -11.32
C LEU A 76 -1.57 6.53 -11.52
N LYS A 77 -1.80 6.90 -12.78
CA LYS A 77 -2.77 7.93 -13.14
C LYS A 77 -4.19 7.50 -12.76
N ALA A 78 -4.56 6.24 -13.03
CA ALA A 78 -5.86 5.68 -12.66
C ALA A 78 -6.07 5.66 -11.14
N LEU A 79 -5.05 5.29 -10.35
CA LEU A 79 -5.10 5.33 -8.89
C LEU A 79 -5.30 6.76 -8.37
N ILE A 80 -4.55 7.73 -8.89
CA ILE A 80 -4.67 9.13 -8.48
C ILE A 80 -6.06 9.66 -8.80
N GLN A 81 -6.60 9.37 -9.98
CA GLN A 81 -7.94 9.78 -10.37
C GLN A 81 -9.00 9.15 -9.46
N THR A 82 -8.93 7.84 -9.23
CA THR A 82 -9.84 7.12 -8.33
C THR A 82 -9.81 7.70 -6.91
N LYS A 83 -8.61 7.95 -6.37
CA LYS A 83 -8.44 8.56 -5.04
C LYS A 83 -9.03 9.96 -4.97
N ASN A 84 -8.88 10.76 -6.02
CA ASN A 84 -9.47 12.09 -6.10
C ASN A 84 -11.01 12.04 -6.16
N GLN A 85 -11.57 11.08 -6.91
CA GLN A 85 -13.02 10.88 -6.97
C GLN A 85 -13.59 10.43 -5.62
N ASN A 86 -12.91 9.51 -4.93
CA ASN A 86 -13.34 9.05 -3.60
C ASN A 86 -13.33 10.21 -2.59
N ARG A 87 -12.25 11.00 -2.55
CA ARG A 87 -12.19 12.19 -1.69
C ARG A 87 -13.33 13.18 -1.95
N LYS A 88 -13.72 13.39 -3.21
CA LYS A 88 -14.88 14.23 -3.55
C LYS A 88 -16.18 13.64 -3.03
N LYS A 89 -16.44 12.36 -3.29
CA LYS A 89 -17.64 11.65 -2.79
C LYS A 89 -17.73 11.69 -1.26
N ASP A 90 -16.61 11.52 -0.57
CA ASP A 90 -16.57 11.56 0.89
C ASP A 90 -16.92 12.96 1.42
N MET A 91 -16.42 14.02 0.77
CA MET A 91 -16.79 15.39 1.11
C MET A 91 -18.25 15.69 0.80
N ASP A 92 -18.78 15.25 -0.34
CA ASP A 92 -20.18 15.42 -0.69
C ASP A 92 -21.10 14.74 0.33
N ASN A 93 -20.77 13.50 0.73
CA ASN A 93 -21.50 12.77 1.76
C ASN A 93 -21.40 13.47 3.13
N PHE A 94 -20.22 13.96 3.50
CA PHE A 94 -20.02 14.71 4.74
C PHE A 94 -20.88 15.99 4.77
N LEU A 95 -20.87 16.78 3.69
CA LEU A 95 -21.69 17.99 3.57
C LEU A 95 -23.19 17.66 3.58
N ALA A 96 -23.61 16.59 2.90
CA ALA A 96 -25.01 16.14 2.91
C ALA A 96 -25.47 15.74 4.32
N GLN A 97 -24.61 15.11 5.13
CA GLN A 97 -24.91 14.79 6.54
C GLN A 97 -25.03 16.05 7.41
N LEU A 98 -24.16 17.05 7.19
CA LEU A 98 -24.27 18.35 7.87
C LEU A 98 -25.56 19.08 7.47
N GLU A 99 -25.90 19.10 6.18
CA GLU A 99 -27.15 19.66 5.69
C GLU A 99 -28.35 18.94 6.28
N ALA A 100 -28.35 17.61 6.36
CA ALA A 100 -29.45 16.85 6.94
C ALA A 100 -29.67 17.15 8.44
N LYS A 101 -28.60 17.48 9.16
CA LYS A 101 -28.61 17.73 10.61
C LYS A 101 -28.91 19.19 10.97
N TYR A 102 -28.40 20.14 10.18
CA TYR A 102 -28.45 21.57 10.50
C TYR A 102 -29.18 22.40 9.44
N GLY A 103 -29.35 21.88 8.22
CA GLY A 103 -30.19 22.48 7.20
C GLY A 103 -31.64 22.35 7.66
N ASN A 104 -32.22 23.48 8.09
CA ASN A 104 -33.63 23.56 8.50
C ASN A 104 -34.51 22.86 7.46
N LYS A 105 -35.11 21.72 7.82
CA LYS A 105 -36.17 21.07 7.04
C LYS A 105 -37.45 21.90 7.16
N SER A 106 -37.44 23.11 6.62
CA SER A 106 -38.68 23.83 6.36
C SER A 106 -39.50 22.96 5.39
N LYS A 107 -40.70 22.61 5.83
CA LYS A 107 -41.60 21.65 5.20
C LYS A 107 -41.68 21.93 3.69
N LYS A 108 -41.53 20.88 2.89
CA LYS A 108 -41.82 20.84 1.45
C LYS A 108 -43.28 21.23 1.24
N GLY A 109 -43.54 22.54 1.11
CA GLY A 109 -44.83 23.11 0.79
C GLY A 109 -45.02 23.14 -0.73
N GLY A 110 -46.05 22.46 -1.21
CA GLY A 110 -46.51 22.47 -2.61
C GLY A 110 -46.91 21.06 -3.03
N LYS A 111 -48.15 20.75 -3.42
CA LYS A 111 -49.16 21.56 -4.12
C LYS A 111 -50.53 20.91 -3.84
N LYS A 112 -51.52 21.66 -3.32
CA LYS A 112 -52.92 21.18 -3.27
C LYS A 112 -53.42 21.04 -4.72
N THR A 113 -53.74 19.82 -5.13
CA THR A 113 -54.50 19.54 -6.35
C THR A 113 -55.90 20.10 -6.20
N VAL A 114 -56.19 21.23 -6.84
CA VAL A 114 -57.55 21.75 -6.96
C VAL A 114 -58.29 20.87 -7.98
N LEU A 115 -59.20 20.04 -7.48
CA LEU A 115 -60.15 19.26 -8.29
C LEU A 115 -61.07 20.24 -9.05
N LYS A 116 -60.91 20.35 -10.37
CA LYS A 116 -61.89 21.01 -11.26
C LYS A 116 -63.16 20.15 -11.30
N LYS A 117 -64.20 20.62 -10.62
CA LYS A 117 -65.56 20.08 -10.65
C LYS A 117 -66.21 20.45 -11.99
N GLY A 118 -66.36 19.48 -12.88
CA GLY A 118 -67.21 19.62 -14.06
C GLY A 118 -68.67 19.76 -13.63
N LYS A 119 -69.37 20.77 -14.16
CA LYS A 119 -70.82 20.83 -14.16
C LYS A 119 -71.29 21.12 -15.59
N LYS A 120 -72.33 20.37 -15.94
CA LYS A 120 -73.08 20.34 -17.19
C LYS A 120 -73.50 21.73 -17.66
#